data_AF-A0A2N5SG48-F1
#
_entry.id   AF-A0A2N5SG48-F1
#
_cell.length_a   1.000
_cell.length_b   1.000
_cell.length_c   1.000
_cell.angle_alpha   90.00
_cell.angle_beta   90.00
_cell.angle_gamma   90.00
#
_symmetry.space_group_name_H-M   'P 1'
#
loop_
_entity.id
_entity.type
_entity.pdbx_description
1 polymer ?
#
loop_
_entity_poly.entity_id
_entity_poly.type
_entity_poly.pdbx_seq_one_letter_code
_entity_poly.pdbx_strand_id
1 'polypeptide(L)'
;MKTGLHQVKSVNDQLILSLDGNFQHRHQKAAGRNYSLLITPDIFVQPRDLDEMKQYIKAQEALHKVPKKKDKCADSHKAADDTRSDTNWKGCDNTGLMGSCCRHDSVIYMANIHATGENCALPLTILKRILGNLDPDRPVGILYDIGCSLNKYMASRDILPDICPQLKFGTAVFHAYAHEWSCQVK
;
A
#
# COMPACT_ATOMS: atom_id res chain seq x y z
N MET A 1 32.69 -31.40 -12.75
CA MET A 1 31.59 -30.57 -13.25
C MET A 1 30.66 -30.29 -12.07
N LYS A 2 30.81 -29.13 -11.40
CA LYS A 2 29.98 -28.73 -10.24
C LYS A 2 28.85 -27.85 -10.75
N THR A 3 27.73 -28.44 -11.09
CA THR A 3 26.49 -27.72 -11.39
C THR A 3 25.65 -27.65 -10.12
N GLY A 4 25.37 -26.44 -9.61
CA GLY A 4 24.23 -26.24 -8.71
C GLY A 4 24.40 -25.45 -7.40
N LEU A 5 25.50 -24.71 -7.16
CA LEU A 5 25.65 -23.90 -5.94
C LEU A 5 25.92 -22.42 -6.19
N HIS A 6 25.17 -21.82 -7.12
CA HIS A 6 24.94 -20.37 -7.07
C HIS A 6 23.62 -20.11 -6.35
N GLN A 7 23.63 -20.22 -5.02
CA GLN A 7 22.60 -19.57 -4.21
C GLN A 7 22.94 -18.08 -4.20
N VAL A 8 22.12 -17.27 -4.86
CA VAL A 8 22.19 -15.82 -4.73
C VAL A 8 21.90 -15.49 -3.27
N LYS A 9 22.92 -15.05 -2.52
CA LYS A 9 22.81 -14.67 -1.09
C LYS A 9 21.72 -13.62 -0.79
N SER A 10 21.11 -12.99 -1.80
CA SER A 10 20.27 -11.81 -1.60
C SER A 10 18.78 -12.07 -1.38
N VAL A 11 18.31 -13.33 -1.43
CA VAL A 11 16.88 -13.67 -1.25
C VAL A 11 16.59 -14.62 -0.10
N ASN A 12 17.61 -15.19 0.55
CA ASN A 12 17.39 -15.93 1.79
C ASN A 12 17.01 -14.91 2.87
N ASP A 13 15.85 -15.13 3.49
CA ASP A 13 15.25 -14.37 4.60
C ASP A 13 14.50 -13.05 4.27
N GLN A 14 14.54 -12.58 3.02
CA GLN A 14 13.75 -11.41 2.61
C GLN A 14 12.24 -11.74 2.61
N LEU A 15 11.45 -10.97 3.37
CA LEU A 15 10.00 -11.01 3.25
C LEU A 15 9.58 -10.25 1.98
N ILE A 16 8.77 -10.86 1.13
CA ILE A 16 8.21 -10.19 -0.05
C ILE A 16 6.71 -10.02 0.14
N LEU A 17 6.25 -8.79 0.03
CA LEU A 17 4.85 -8.40 0.14
C LEU A 17 4.40 -7.71 -1.14
N SER A 18 3.23 -8.10 -1.63
CA SER A 18 2.53 -7.42 -2.71
C SER A 18 1.37 -6.62 -2.12
N LEU A 19 1.15 -5.41 -2.61
CA LEU A 19 0.05 -4.53 -2.24
C LEU A 19 -0.73 -4.14 -3.50
N ASP A 20 -2.06 -4.08 -3.40
CA ASP A 20 -2.91 -3.61 -4.51
C ASP A 20 -4.31 -3.18 -4.01
N GLY A 21 -4.89 -2.20 -4.72
CA GLY A 21 -6.23 -1.70 -4.51
C GLY A 21 -7.26 -2.37 -5.43
N ASN A 22 -8.16 -3.19 -4.87
CA ASN A 22 -9.26 -3.78 -5.61
C ASN A 22 -10.56 -2.96 -5.47
N PHE A 23 -10.89 -2.21 -6.52
CA PHE A 23 -12.11 -1.39 -6.58
C PHE A 23 -13.36 -2.12 -7.09
N GLN A 24 -13.30 -3.43 -7.34
CA GLN A 24 -14.47 -4.21 -7.75
C GLN A 24 -15.28 -4.69 -6.53
N HIS A 25 -14.64 -4.83 -5.37
CA HIS A 25 -15.29 -5.16 -4.10
C HIS A 25 -15.91 -3.92 -3.45
N ARG A 26 -17.17 -3.63 -3.78
CA ARG A 26 -17.90 -2.49 -3.25
C ARG A 26 -19.02 -2.91 -2.34
N HIS A 27 -19.33 -2.05 -1.39
CA HIS A 27 -20.52 -2.15 -0.58
C HIS A 27 -21.45 -0.98 -0.88
N GLN A 28 -22.69 -1.28 -1.23
CA GLN A 28 -23.73 -0.28 -1.42
C GLN A 28 -24.30 0.06 -0.04
N LYS A 29 -24.36 1.34 0.31
CA LYS A 29 -24.88 1.83 1.59
C LYS A 29 -26.34 1.40 1.84
N ALA A 30 -27.10 1.18 0.76
CA ALA A 30 -28.48 0.71 0.84
C ALA A 30 -28.60 -0.83 0.92
N ALA A 31 -27.51 -1.57 0.68
CA ALA A 31 -27.49 -3.02 0.69
C ALA A 31 -27.31 -3.55 2.13
N GLY A 32 -28.38 -3.45 2.92
CA GLY A 32 -28.45 -4.07 4.23
C GLY A 32 -28.95 -3.11 5.30
N ARG A 33 -29.68 -3.65 6.27
CA ARG A 33 -29.89 -2.99 7.56
C ARG A 33 -28.98 -3.70 8.55
N ASN A 34 -28.24 -2.96 9.37
CA ASN A 34 -27.31 -3.53 10.37
C ASN A 34 -28.11 -4.19 11.51
N TYR A 35 -28.71 -5.35 11.24
CA TYR A 35 -29.50 -6.10 12.22
C TYR A 35 -28.61 -6.75 13.29
N SER A 36 -27.32 -6.95 12.98
CA SER A 36 -26.30 -7.51 13.86
C SER A 36 -25.15 -6.51 14.03
N LEU A 37 -24.44 -6.61 15.16
CA LEU A 37 -23.24 -5.83 15.40
C LEU A 37 -22.17 -6.18 14.34
N LEU A 38 -21.53 -5.14 13.79
CA LEU A 38 -20.41 -5.31 12.85
C LEU A 38 -19.22 -5.91 13.59
N ILE A 39 -18.77 -7.09 13.17
CA ILE A 39 -17.53 -7.71 13.64
C ILE A 39 -16.50 -7.55 12.53
N THR A 40 -15.44 -6.80 12.80
CA THR A 40 -14.31 -6.64 11.88
C THR A 40 -13.31 -7.77 12.13
N PRO A 41 -13.10 -8.68 11.16
CA PRO A 41 -12.14 -9.78 11.34
C PRO A 41 -10.72 -9.26 11.53
N ASP A 42 -9.86 -10.01 12.23
CA ASP A 42 -8.49 -9.58 12.54
C ASP A 42 -7.62 -9.33 11.30
N ILE A 43 -7.94 -9.98 10.18
CA ILE A 43 -7.26 -9.74 8.89
C ILE A 43 -7.51 -8.33 8.36
N PHE A 44 -8.56 -7.64 8.83
CA PHE A 44 -8.82 -6.25 8.48
C PHE A 44 -8.07 -5.30 9.41
N VAL A 45 -7.51 -4.25 8.83
CA VAL A 45 -7.06 -3.05 9.54
C VAL A 45 -8.27 -2.37 10.15
N GLN A 46 -8.17 -2.00 11.43
CA GLN A 46 -9.24 -1.30 12.11
C GLN A 46 -9.33 0.14 11.61
N PRO A 47 -10.54 0.72 11.46
CA PRO A 47 -10.70 2.10 10.98
C PRO A 47 -9.91 3.13 11.80
N ARG A 48 -9.80 2.90 13.11
CA ARG A 48 -9.02 3.76 14.01
C ARG A 48 -7.54 3.84 13.63
N ASP A 49 -6.93 2.72 13.24
CA ASP A 49 -5.50 2.65 12.93
C ASP A 49 -5.21 3.41 11.63
N LEU A 50 -6.17 3.35 10.68
CA LEU A 50 -6.12 4.10 9.44
C LEU A 50 -6.30 5.61 9.69
N ASP A 51 -7.20 6.00 10.58
CA ASP A 51 -7.42 7.42 10.92
C ASP A 51 -6.21 8.00 11.66
N GLU A 52 -5.59 7.23 12.57
CA GLU A 52 -4.31 7.59 13.19
C GLU A 52 -3.20 7.78 12.14
N MET A 53 -3.09 6.86 11.18
CA MET A 53 -2.11 7.00 10.09
C MET A 53 -2.38 8.25 9.23
N LYS A 54 -3.63 8.55 8.90
CA LYS A 54 -4.00 9.79 8.18
C LYS A 54 -3.61 11.04 8.96
N GLN A 55 -3.84 11.05 10.27
CA GLN A 55 -3.45 12.17 11.14
C GLN A 55 -1.92 12.33 11.19
N TYR A 56 -1.20 11.21 11.35
CA TYR A 56 0.27 11.20 11.32
C TYR A 56 0.81 11.74 9.98
N ILE A 57 0.28 11.29 8.85
CA ILE A 57 0.67 11.78 7.52
C ILE A 57 0.44 13.29 7.42
N LYS A 58 -0.74 13.79 7.82
CA LYS A 58 -1.03 15.23 7.81
C LYS A 58 -0.05 16.04 8.66
N ALA A 59 0.33 15.52 9.83
CA ALA A 59 1.31 16.17 10.68
C ALA A 59 2.68 16.24 9.99
N GLN A 60 3.14 15.14 9.38
CA GLN A 60 4.40 15.10 8.63
C GLN A 60 4.38 16.05 7.42
N GLU A 61 3.28 16.12 6.69
CA GLU A 61 3.14 17.06 5.58
C GLU A 61 3.25 18.52 6.03
N ALA A 62 2.66 18.87 7.18
CA ALA A 62 2.76 20.20 7.76
C ALA A 62 4.18 20.54 8.23
N LEU A 63 4.89 19.57 8.83
CA LEU A 63 6.26 19.73 9.32
C LEU A 63 7.26 19.93 8.17
N HIS A 64 7.20 19.08 7.15
CA HIS A 64 8.19 19.06 6.07
C HIS A 64 7.88 20.03 4.93
N LYS A 65 6.72 20.71 4.94
CA LYS A 65 6.31 21.76 3.98
C LYS A 65 6.54 21.35 2.51
N VAL A 66 6.32 20.08 2.19
CA VAL A 66 6.64 19.53 0.87
C VAL A 66 5.68 20.13 -0.17
N PRO A 67 6.19 20.74 -1.26
CA PRO A 67 5.33 21.25 -2.31
C PRO A 67 4.50 20.11 -2.92
N LYS A 68 3.24 20.39 -3.25
CA LYS A 68 2.34 19.48 -3.98
C LYS A 68 2.80 19.33 -5.44
N LYS A 69 3.96 18.71 -5.66
CA LYS A 69 4.41 18.31 -6.99
C LYS A 69 3.88 16.91 -7.25
N LYS A 70 3.08 16.77 -8.31
CA LYS A 70 2.60 15.46 -8.76
C LYS A 70 3.76 14.60 -9.23
N ASP A 71 3.76 13.34 -8.82
CA ASP A 71 4.74 12.35 -9.29
C ASP A 71 4.26 11.77 -10.62
N LYS A 72 5.13 11.83 -11.64
CA LYS A 72 4.79 11.41 -13.01
C LYS A 72 4.45 9.93 -13.13
N CYS A 73 4.96 9.07 -12.23
CA CYS A 73 4.58 7.66 -12.23
C CYS A 73 3.17 7.48 -11.69
N ALA A 74 2.77 8.23 -10.66
CA ALA A 74 1.40 8.19 -10.14
C ALA A 74 0.38 8.70 -11.18
N ASP A 75 0.71 9.74 -11.95
CA ASP A 75 -0.19 10.29 -12.99
C ASP A 75 -0.46 9.31 -14.16
N SER A 76 0.46 8.40 -14.45
CA SER A 76 0.29 7.37 -15.48
C SER A 76 -0.65 6.24 -15.04
N HIS A 77 -0.82 6.05 -13.74
CA HIS A 77 -1.68 5.03 -13.16
C HIS A 77 -3.08 5.57 -12.87
N LYS A 78 -4.01 5.36 -13.81
CA LYS A 78 -5.44 5.75 -13.67
C LYS A 78 -6.17 5.06 -12.51
N ALA A 79 -5.56 4.05 -11.88
CA ALA A 79 -6.12 3.35 -10.72
C ALA A 79 -5.79 4.09 -9.41
N ALA A 80 -4.61 4.70 -9.32
CA ALA A 80 -4.12 5.49 -8.19
C ALA A 80 -4.61 6.95 -8.17
N ASP A 81 -5.44 7.34 -9.14
CA ASP A 81 -5.97 8.69 -9.22
C ASP A 81 -7.11 8.86 -8.20
N ASP A 82 -6.85 9.70 -7.18
CA ASP A 82 -7.79 10.15 -6.13
C ASP A 82 -9.11 10.69 -6.71
N THR A 83 -9.17 11.00 -8.01
CA THR A 83 -10.38 11.48 -8.70
C THR A 83 -11.52 10.45 -8.78
N ARG A 84 -11.30 9.19 -8.39
CA ARG A 84 -12.34 8.15 -8.30
C ARG A 84 -13.19 8.21 -7.04
N SER A 85 -13.03 9.23 -6.20
CA SER A 85 -13.87 9.45 -5.01
C SER A 85 -15.13 10.27 -5.35
N ASP A 86 -16.29 9.77 -4.91
CA ASP A 86 -17.65 10.35 -4.97
C ASP A 86 -18.41 10.43 -6.30
N THR A 87 -17.81 10.80 -7.44
CA THR A 87 -18.61 11.01 -8.67
C THR A 87 -19.02 9.72 -9.37
N ASN A 88 -18.18 8.69 -9.34
CA ASN A 88 -18.45 7.41 -10.01
C ASN A 88 -19.22 6.39 -9.15
N TRP A 89 -19.21 6.54 -7.82
CA TRP A 89 -19.71 5.52 -6.88
C TRP A 89 -20.77 6.06 -5.90
N LYS A 90 -21.62 6.97 -6.37
CA LYS A 90 -22.75 7.49 -5.58
C LYS A 90 -23.55 6.34 -4.98
N GLY A 91 -23.64 6.31 -3.66
CA GLY A 91 -24.39 5.29 -2.91
C GLY A 91 -23.56 4.14 -2.34
N CYS A 92 -22.25 4.06 -2.62
CA CYS A 92 -21.34 3.14 -1.93
C CYS A 92 -20.70 3.80 -0.70
N ASP A 93 -20.65 3.10 0.42
CA ASP A 93 -19.86 3.49 1.59
C ASP A 93 -18.43 2.90 1.54
N ASN A 94 -18.29 1.65 1.09
CA ASN A 94 -17.00 1.06 0.71
C ASN A 94 -16.86 1.01 -0.81
N THR A 95 -15.81 1.63 -1.32
CA THR A 95 -15.52 1.75 -2.76
C THR A 95 -14.49 0.73 -3.25
N GLY A 96 -13.90 -0.04 -2.35
CA GLY A 96 -12.90 -1.06 -2.66
C GLY A 96 -12.26 -1.69 -1.42
N LEU A 97 -11.26 -2.53 -1.67
CA LEU A 97 -10.39 -3.14 -0.69
C LEU A 97 -8.93 -2.88 -1.04
N MET A 98 -8.14 -2.41 -0.08
CA MET A 98 -6.68 -2.48 -0.16
C MET A 98 -6.23 -3.82 0.39
N GLY A 99 -5.46 -4.59 -0.37
CA GLY A 99 -4.99 -5.91 0.03
C GLY A 99 -3.47 -5.97 0.16
N SER A 100 -2.98 -6.89 0.99
CA SER A 100 -1.59 -7.34 0.98
C SER A 100 -1.50 -8.85 0.91
N CYS A 101 -0.56 -9.35 0.12
CA CYS A 101 -0.29 -10.78 -0.04
C CYS A 101 1.19 -11.08 0.11
N CYS A 102 1.53 -12.26 0.62
CA CYS A 102 2.90 -12.77 0.53
C CYS A 102 3.16 -13.42 -0.84
N ARG A 103 4.41 -13.79 -1.09
CA ARG A 103 4.86 -14.51 -2.30
C ARG A 103 4.19 -15.87 -2.57
N HIS A 104 3.38 -16.39 -1.64
CA HIS A 104 2.63 -17.64 -1.79
C HIS A 104 1.14 -17.37 -2.05
N ASP A 105 0.80 -16.17 -2.53
CA ASP A 105 -0.56 -15.71 -2.84
C ASP A 105 -1.53 -15.78 -1.65
N SER A 106 -1.00 -15.77 -0.43
CA SER A 106 -1.79 -15.74 0.80
C SER A 106 -1.95 -14.31 1.29
N VAL A 107 -3.20 -13.90 1.51
CA VAL A 107 -3.54 -12.59 2.06
C VAL A 107 -3.00 -12.49 3.49
N ILE A 108 -2.34 -11.38 3.80
CA ILE A 108 -1.81 -11.07 5.13
C ILE A 108 -2.75 -10.12 5.87
N TYR A 109 -3.02 -8.94 5.30
CA TYR A 109 -3.99 -7.97 5.81
C TYR A 109 -4.75 -7.27 4.69
N MET A 110 -5.95 -6.79 5.02
CA MET A 110 -6.80 -5.98 4.16
C MET A 110 -7.22 -4.68 4.86
N ALA A 111 -7.59 -3.66 4.09
CA ALA A 111 -8.24 -2.46 4.60
C ALA A 111 -9.40 -2.06 3.69
N ASN A 112 -10.52 -1.65 4.28
CA ASN A 112 -11.63 -1.09 3.51
C ASN A 112 -11.24 0.27 2.94
N ILE A 113 -11.51 0.47 1.65
CA ILE A 113 -11.42 1.78 1.01
C ILE A 113 -12.77 2.48 1.22
N HIS A 114 -12.87 3.29 2.28
CA HIS A 114 -14.10 3.95 2.67
C HIS A 114 -14.18 5.38 2.14
N ALA A 115 -15.18 5.64 1.29
CA ALA A 115 -15.56 6.95 0.70
C ALA A 115 -14.49 7.74 -0.11
N THR A 116 -13.21 7.70 0.26
CA THR A 116 -12.19 8.65 -0.23
C THR A 116 -11.31 8.14 -1.37
N GLY A 117 -11.61 6.98 -1.94
CA GLY A 117 -10.69 6.33 -2.90
C GLY A 117 -9.40 5.82 -2.23
N GLU A 118 -8.49 5.26 -3.03
CA GLU A 118 -7.20 4.79 -2.54
C GLU A 118 -6.29 5.96 -2.20
N ASN A 119 -5.79 6.00 -0.97
CA ASN A 119 -4.82 6.99 -0.52
C ASN A 119 -3.62 6.29 0.11
N CYS A 120 -2.50 7.00 0.22
CA CYS A 120 -1.24 6.46 0.76
C CYS A 120 -1.35 5.93 2.20
N ALA A 121 -2.34 6.35 2.99
CA ALA A 121 -2.52 5.84 4.36
C ALA A 121 -2.92 4.36 4.37
N LEU A 122 -3.61 3.86 3.35
CA LEU A 122 -4.02 2.46 3.26
C LEU A 122 -2.82 1.50 3.22
N PRO A 123 -1.91 1.57 2.22
CA PRO A 123 -0.72 0.72 2.21
C PRO A 123 0.17 0.97 3.42
N LEU A 124 0.32 2.22 3.87
CA LEU A 124 1.18 2.54 5.03
C LEU A 124 0.67 1.92 6.33
N THR A 125 -0.64 1.86 6.54
CA THR A 125 -1.21 1.26 7.76
C THR A 125 -1.01 -0.25 7.76
N ILE A 126 -1.22 -0.90 6.61
CA ILE A 126 -0.94 -2.34 6.44
C ILE A 126 0.54 -2.62 6.68
N LEU A 127 1.44 -1.84 6.07
CA LEU A 127 2.88 -1.98 6.26
C LEU A 127 3.28 -1.78 7.71
N LYS A 128 2.82 -0.72 8.38
CA LYS A 128 3.10 -0.48 9.81
C LYS A 128 2.70 -1.68 10.66
N ARG A 129 1.53 -2.28 10.41
CA ARG A 129 1.04 -3.45 11.15
C ARG A 129 1.91 -4.69 10.90
N ILE A 130 2.29 -4.96 9.65
CA ILE A 130 3.16 -6.10 9.32
C ILE A 130 4.51 -5.91 9.99
N LEU A 131 5.13 -4.75 9.79
CA LEU A 131 6.50 -4.46 10.19
C LEU A 131 6.67 -4.37 11.71
N GLY A 132 5.63 -3.95 12.44
CA GLY A 132 5.62 -4.00 13.91
C GLY A 132 5.67 -5.40 14.52
N ASN A 133 5.52 -6.46 13.71
CA ASN A 133 5.60 -7.86 14.14
C ASN A 133 6.83 -8.59 13.56
N LEU A 134 7.75 -7.88 12.91
CA LEU A 134 8.94 -8.46 12.30
C LEU A 134 10.20 -8.09 13.10
N ASP A 135 11.24 -8.90 12.92
CA ASP A 135 12.57 -8.56 13.42
C ASP A 135 13.05 -7.25 12.76
N PRO A 136 13.61 -6.29 13.53
CA PRO A 136 14.02 -4.97 13.03
C PRO A 136 15.06 -4.98 11.89
N ASP A 137 15.81 -6.08 11.77
CA ASP A 137 16.87 -6.21 10.76
C ASP A 137 16.41 -7.02 9.54
N ARG A 138 15.16 -7.49 9.52
CA ARG A 138 14.67 -8.35 8.44
C ARG A 138 14.45 -7.54 7.15
N PRO A 139 15.11 -7.88 6.04
CA PRO A 139 14.87 -7.19 4.77
C PRO A 139 13.44 -7.43 4.28
N VAL A 140 12.77 -6.38 3.78
CA VAL A 140 11.41 -6.47 3.23
C VAL A 140 11.35 -5.87 1.83
N GLY A 141 10.93 -6.68 0.85
CA GLY A 141 10.62 -6.26 -0.51
C GLY A 141 9.14 -5.98 -0.68
N ILE A 142 8.80 -4.80 -1.20
CA ILE A 142 7.42 -4.37 -1.47
C ILE A 142 7.19 -4.30 -2.97
N LEU A 143 6.23 -5.07 -3.46
CA LEU A 143 5.70 -4.98 -4.82
C LEU A 143 4.40 -4.19 -4.77
N TYR A 144 4.38 -3.02 -5.41
CA TYR A 144 3.21 -2.17 -5.45
C TYR A 144 3.22 -1.38 -6.76
N ASP A 145 2.07 -1.30 -7.43
CA ASP A 145 1.91 -0.66 -8.73
C ASP A 145 2.30 0.82 -8.70
N ILE A 146 2.18 1.52 -7.57
CA ILE A 146 2.71 2.88 -7.37
C ILE A 146 3.80 2.93 -6.28
N GLY A 147 4.48 1.80 -6.04
CA GLY A 147 5.52 1.66 -5.02
C GLY A 147 6.66 2.66 -5.16
N CYS A 148 7.04 3.02 -6.39
CA CYS A 148 8.06 4.05 -6.61
C CYS A 148 7.61 5.44 -6.11
N SER A 149 6.34 5.78 -6.31
CA SER A 149 5.75 7.05 -5.89
C SER A 149 5.56 7.07 -4.38
N LEU A 150 5.11 5.95 -3.79
CA LEU A 150 5.01 5.78 -2.35
C LEU A 150 6.38 5.93 -1.67
N ASN A 151 7.43 5.32 -2.22
CA ASN A 151 8.79 5.42 -1.66
C ASN A 151 9.29 6.88 -1.64
N LYS A 152 9.12 7.61 -2.75
CA LYS A 152 9.47 9.05 -2.82
C LYS A 152 8.63 9.86 -1.83
N TYR A 153 7.34 9.55 -1.73
CA TYR A 153 6.41 10.20 -0.81
C TYR A 153 6.87 10.04 0.63
N MET A 154 7.20 8.81 1.05
CA MET A 154 7.70 8.51 2.39
C MET A 154 9.00 9.26 2.69
N ALA A 155 9.99 9.16 1.80
CA ALA A 155 11.29 9.81 1.99
C ALA A 155 11.20 11.33 2.11
N SER A 156 10.33 11.97 1.32
CA SER A 156 10.16 13.43 1.34
C SER A 156 9.49 13.98 2.60
N ARG A 157 8.75 13.13 3.33
CA ARG A 157 7.93 13.50 4.49
C ARG A 157 8.39 12.81 5.78
N ASP A 158 9.55 12.17 5.75
CA ASP A 158 10.09 11.41 6.89
C ASP A 158 9.07 10.44 7.52
N ILE A 159 8.32 9.73 6.68
CA ILE A 159 7.29 8.79 7.12
C ILE A 159 7.94 7.47 7.52
N LEU A 160 7.70 7.03 8.76
CA LEU A 160 8.22 5.77 9.31
C LEU A 160 9.75 5.63 9.14
N PRO A 161 10.55 6.60 9.65
CA PRO A 161 11.99 6.66 9.39
C PRO A 161 12.76 5.46 9.93
N ASP A 162 12.32 4.89 11.06
CA ASP A 162 12.95 3.72 11.67
C ASP A 162 12.79 2.45 10.82
N ILE A 163 11.78 2.44 9.94
CA ILE A 163 11.36 1.27 9.18
C ILE A 163 11.78 1.40 7.71
N CYS A 164 11.98 2.62 7.20
CA CYS A 164 12.42 2.85 5.82
C CYS A 164 13.71 2.11 5.42
N PRO A 165 14.76 1.97 6.25
CA PRO A 165 16.02 1.33 5.86
C PRO A 165 15.90 -0.13 5.44
N GLN A 166 14.93 -0.87 5.99
CA GLN A 166 14.69 -2.29 5.66
C GLN A 166 13.80 -2.48 4.42
N LEU A 167 13.16 -1.42 3.91
CA LEU A 167 12.22 -1.50 2.79
C LEU A 167 12.92 -1.35 1.43
N LYS A 168 12.60 -2.25 0.50
CA LYS A 168 12.96 -2.14 -0.91
C LYS A 168 11.70 -2.19 -1.77
N PHE A 169 11.40 -1.10 -2.46
CA PHE A 169 10.27 -1.06 -3.39
C PHE A 169 10.67 -1.57 -4.76
N GLY A 170 9.87 -2.49 -5.30
CA GLY A 170 9.94 -2.99 -6.65
C GLY A 170 8.63 -2.74 -7.40
N THR A 171 8.76 -2.59 -8.71
CA THR A 171 7.62 -2.52 -9.63
C THR A 171 7.50 -3.87 -10.33
N ALA A 172 6.32 -4.48 -10.33
CA ALA A 172 6.12 -5.73 -11.06
C ALA A 172 6.26 -5.50 -12.58
N VAL A 173 6.87 -6.45 -13.29
CA VAL A 173 7.17 -6.35 -14.74
C VAL A 173 5.92 -6.02 -15.57
N PHE A 174 4.76 -6.55 -15.18
CA PHE A 174 3.49 -6.29 -15.86
C PHE A 174 3.02 -4.82 -15.76
N HIS A 175 3.49 -4.08 -14.76
CA HIS A 175 3.17 -2.66 -14.58
C HIS A 175 4.32 -1.74 -14.99
N ALA A 176 5.53 -2.26 -15.29
CA ALA A 176 6.74 -1.48 -15.53
C ALA A 176 6.56 -0.39 -16.60
N TYR A 177 5.85 -0.68 -17.69
CA TYR A 177 5.61 0.28 -18.77
C TYR A 177 4.78 1.51 -18.38
N ALA A 178 4.03 1.45 -17.27
CA ALA A 178 3.31 2.59 -16.72
C ALA A 178 4.20 3.53 -15.88
N HIS A 179 5.48 3.17 -15.64
CA HIS A 179 6.42 3.97 -14.88
C HIS A 179 7.48 4.66 -15.74
N GLU A 180 8.15 5.65 -15.15
CA GLU A 180 9.36 6.25 -15.74
C GLU A 180 10.44 5.19 -15.98
N TRP A 181 11.25 5.39 -17.02
CA TRP A 181 12.34 4.49 -17.42
C TRP A 181 13.24 4.06 -16.25
N SER A 182 13.57 4.99 -15.35
CA SER A 182 14.40 4.73 -14.16
C SER A 182 13.78 3.73 -13.17
N CYS A 183 12.47 3.50 -13.22
CA CYS A 183 11.79 2.47 -12.44
C CYS A 183 11.70 1.13 -13.21
N GLN A 184 11.84 1.14 -14.54
CA GLN A 184 11.77 -0.06 -15.38
C GLN A 184 13.07 -0.87 -15.38
N VAL A 185 14.21 -0.22 -15.14
CA VAL A 185 15.55 -0.82 -15.28
C VAL A 185 16.27 -1.08 -13.94
N LYS A 186 15.52 -1.16 -12.85
CA LYS A 186 16.07 -1.41 -11.50
C LYS A 186 16.31 -2.88 -11.20
#